data_AF-A0A9P6JFZ1-F1
#
_entry.id   AF-A0A9P6JFZ1-F1
#
_cell.length_a   1.000
_cell.length_b   1.000
_cell.length_c   1.000
_cell.angle_alpha   90.00
_cell.angle_beta   90.00
_cell.angle_gamma   90.00
#
_symmetry.space_group_name_H-M   'P 1'
#
loop_
_entity.id
_entity.type
_entity.pdbx_description
1 polymer ?
#
loop_
_entity_poly.entity_id
_entity_poly.type
_entity_poly.pdbx_seq_one_letter_code
_entity_poly.pdbx_strand_id
1 'polypeptide(L)'
;MQEHEHHTESDQQQSHSNDISSFVVQVDTISTRRAQDRTTQPPLWNTKEFYFYYLVFAWCLPFMFKTAHEASSEDNPNYEKYKDLLSDGFFGYKVDNSDGQFANFRNNLPTLVLVVCIYIPLSHLFRSILVPSITALKNPQQPLYRAYFFLAFAMVYLYFMYGNSLLKIGAIATMNYAIAKTGRGARWMPIVTWVFNIGIIFLNEGYNGYNFADLHESLAWLDENKGMNGRWDVNFNFTMLRLVSFNMDYYWTFNTRQEIIL
;
A
#
# COMPACT_ATOMS: atom_id res chain seq x y z
N MET A 1 -55.50 39.55 17.08
CA MET A 1 -54.61 38.43 17.44
C MET A 1 -53.94 37.78 16.23
N GLN A 2 -54.57 37.74 15.05
CA GLN A 2 -53.96 37.16 13.83
C GLN A 2 -52.81 37.98 13.19
N GLU A 3 -52.76 39.31 13.35
CA GLU A 3 -51.66 40.13 12.77
C GLU A 3 -50.32 39.95 13.49
N HIS A 4 -50.32 39.55 14.76
CA HIS A 4 -49.06 39.36 15.52
C HIS A 4 -48.39 38.01 15.21
N GLU A 5 -49.15 36.98 14.86
CA GLU A 5 -48.58 35.68 14.42
C GLU A 5 -47.93 35.79 13.04
N HIS A 6 -48.51 36.57 12.13
CA HIS A 6 -48.01 36.68 10.76
C HIS A 6 -46.65 37.38 10.65
N HIS A 7 -46.37 38.35 11.54
CA HIS A 7 -45.06 38.99 11.66
C HIS A 7 -44.00 38.07 12.26
N THR A 8 -44.39 37.18 13.18
CA THR A 8 -43.46 36.28 13.86
C THR A 8 -42.98 35.17 12.91
N GLU A 9 -43.85 34.68 12.01
CA GLU A 9 -43.48 33.71 10.98
C GLU A 9 -42.55 34.31 9.91
N SER A 10 -42.79 35.54 9.46
CA SER A 10 -41.90 36.20 8.49
C SER A 10 -40.49 36.42 9.02
N ASP A 11 -40.38 36.78 10.30
CA ASP A 11 -39.08 37.01 10.95
C ASP A 11 -38.30 35.70 11.16
N GLN A 12 -38.99 34.60 11.47
CA GLN A 12 -38.37 33.27 11.58
C GLN A 12 -37.91 32.73 10.22
N GLN A 13 -38.70 32.95 9.17
CA GLN A 13 -38.35 32.51 7.81
C GLN A 13 -37.17 33.31 7.25
N GLN A 14 -37.08 34.60 7.60
CA GLN A 14 -35.98 35.47 7.23
C GLN A 14 -34.69 35.17 8.02
N SER A 15 -34.80 34.83 9.31
CA SER A 15 -33.67 34.34 10.11
C SER A 15 -33.11 33.03 9.55
N HIS A 16 -33.99 32.07 9.21
CA HIS A 16 -33.55 30.78 8.69
C HIS A 16 -32.89 30.89 7.30
N SER A 17 -33.40 31.79 6.44
CA SER A 17 -32.78 32.10 5.15
C SER A 17 -31.38 32.73 5.29
N ASN A 18 -31.20 33.60 6.28
CA ASN A 18 -29.90 34.22 6.57
C ASN A 18 -28.89 33.20 7.11
N ASP A 19 -29.33 32.24 7.93
CA ASP A 19 -28.49 31.14 8.43
C ASP A 19 -28.08 30.15 7.34
N ILE A 20 -28.98 29.84 6.40
CA ILE A 20 -28.65 29.00 5.24
C ILE A 20 -27.67 29.74 4.33
N SER A 21 -27.87 31.04 4.11
CA SER A 21 -27.00 31.85 3.26
C SER A 21 -25.60 32.00 3.86
N SER A 22 -25.49 32.19 5.17
CA SER A 22 -24.20 32.27 5.87
C SER A 22 -23.47 30.92 5.88
N PHE A 23 -24.21 29.82 6.04
CA PHE A 23 -23.66 28.46 5.95
C PHE A 23 -23.16 28.13 4.54
N VAL A 24 -23.91 28.48 3.49
CA VAL A 24 -23.49 28.27 2.09
C VAL A 24 -22.24 29.10 1.78
N VAL A 25 -22.19 30.37 2.22
CA VAL A 25 -21.00 31.22 2.06
C VAL A 25 -19.80 30.67 2.83
N GLN A 26 -20.00 30.08 4.00
CA GLN A 26 -18.94 29.45 4.80
C GLN A 26 -18.42 28.16 4.13
N VAL A 27 -19.31 27.32 3.58
CA VAL A 27 -18.93 26.12 2.83
C VAL A 27 -18.20 26.47 1.53
N ASP A 28 -18.65 27.51 0.81
CA ASP A 28 -17.98 28.00 -0.40
C ASP A 28 -16.63 28.65 -0.11
N THR A 29 -16.48 29.34 1.02
CA THR A 29 -15.17 29.89 1.44
C THR A 29 -14.20 28.80 1.91
N ILE A 30 -14.68 27.71 2.52
CA ILE A 30 -13.84 26.56 2.90
C ILE A 30 -13.45 25.74 1.66
N SER A 31 -14.37 25.53 0.71
CA SER A 31 -14.09 24.81 -0.54
C SER A 31 -13.10 25.58 -1.42
N THR A 32 -13.24 26.91 -1.50
CA THR A 32 -12.28 27.77 -2.20
C THR A 32 -10.93 27.84 -1.49
N ARG A 33 -10.85 27.86 -0.15
CA ARG A 33 -9.56 27.72 0.55
C ARG A 33 -8.84 26.42 0.24
N ARG A 34 -9.54 25.27 0.20
CA ARG A 34 -8.95 23.97 -0.20
C ARG A 34 -8.57 23.92 -1.69
N ALA A 35 -9.28 24.64 -2.55
CA ALA A 35 -8.92 24.78 -3.96
C ALA A 35 -7.71 25.71 -4.16
N GLN A 36 -7.60 26.76 -3.33
CA GLN A 36 -6.52 27.76 -3.38
C GLN A 36 -5.18 27.20 -2.86
N ASP A 37 -5.20 26.26 -1.92
CA ASP A 37 -3.99 25.62 -1.36
C ASP A 37 -3.31 24.62 -2.33
N ARG A 38 -3.81 24.53 -3.58
CA ARG A 38 -3.20 23.79 -4.68
C ARG A 38 -2.38 24.66 -5.63
N THR A 39 -2.05 25.90 -5.24
CA THR A 39 -0.96 26.62 -5.92
C THR A 39 0.36 25.99 -5.48
N THR A 40 0.76 24.93 -6.19
CA THR A 40 2.10 24.32 -6.02
C THR A 40 3.14 25.42 -6.15
N GLN A 41 3.90 25.65 -5.07
CA GLN A 41 5.05 26.53 -5.13
C GLN A 41 5.99 26.07 -6.25
N PRO A 42 6.62 26.99 -6.98
CA PRO A 42 7.55 26.61 -8.04
C PRO A 42 8.68 25.74 -7.46
N PRO A 43 9.15 24.72 -8.20
CA PRO A 43 10.18 23.82 -7.71
C PRO A 43 11.46 24.59 -7.38
N LEU A 44 11.98 24.39 -6.16
CA LEU A 44 13.14 25.10 -5.62
C LEU A 44 14.49 24.56 -6.15
N TRP A 45 14.50 23.90 -7.31
CA TRP A 45 15.67 23.17 -7.81
C TRP A 45 16.84 24.07 -8.20
N ASN A 46 16.57 25.36 -8.50
CA ASN A 46 17.57 26.35 -8.89
C ASN A 46 18.04 27.23 -7.72
N THR A 47 17.76 26.83 -6.48
CA THR A 47 18.25 27.55 -5.29
C THR A 47 19.69 27.16 -4.97
N LYS A 48 20.46 28.06 -4.37
CA LYS A 48 21.87 27.80 -3.98
C LYS A 48 21.98 26.63 -3.00
N GLU A 49 21.01 26.50 -2.09
CA GLU A 49 20.89 25.37 -1.17
C GLU A 49 20.74 24.04 -1.92
N PHE A 50 19.92 24.03 -2.98
CA PHE A 50 19.71 22.83 -3.79
C PHE A 50 20.92 22.44 -4.63
N TYR A 51 21.69 23.41 -5.15
CA TYR A 51 22.98 23.12 -5.78
C TYR A 51 24.00 22.53 -4.79
N PHE A 52 24.01 22.98 -3.54
CA PHE A 52 24.82 22.35 -2.51
C PHE A 52 24.40 20.89 -2.28
N TYR A 53 23.10 20.60 -2.22
CA TYR A 53 22.62 19.21 -2.14
C TYR A 53 23.03 18.37 -3.36
N TYR A 54 23.01 18.93 -4.57
CA TYR A 54 23.49 18.23 -5.74
C TYR A 54 24.98 17.88 -5.65
N LEU A 55 25.82 18.80 -5.15
CA LEU A 55 27.24 18.53 -4.93
C LEU A 55 27.47 17.45 -3.87
N VAL A 56 26.75 17.54 -2.74
CA VAL A 56 26.79 16.51 -1.69
C VAL A 56 26.36 15.17 -2.26
N PHE A 57 25.27 15.11 -3.03
CA PHE A 57 24.78 13.88 -3.64
C PHE A 57 25.78 13.30 -4.65
N ALA A 58 26.34 14.15 -5.53
CA ALA A 58 27.34 13.75 -6.52
C ALA A 58 28.63 13.22 -5.88
N TRP A 59 28.95 13.65 -4.66
CA TRP A 59 30.08 13.13 -3.90
C TRP A 59 29.72 11.87 -3.09
N CYS A 60 28.64 11.93 -2.31
CA CYS A 60 28.21 10.87 -1.41
C CYS A 60 27.83 9.60 -2.16
N LEU A 61 27.20 9.70 -3.33
CA LEU A 61 26.73 8.52 -4.05
C LEU A 61 27.90 7.66 -4.57
N PRO A 62 28.89 8.19 -5.32
CA PRO A 62 30.08 7.42 -5.68
C PRO A 62 30.87 6.94 -4.46
N PHE A 63 30.96 7.77 -3.40
CA PHE A 63 31.64 7.40 -2.18
C PHE A 63 30.97 6.21 -1.47
N MET A 64 29.64 6.16 -1.44
CA MET A 64 28.86 5.04 -0.91
C MET A 64 29.14 3.76 -1.69
N PHE A 65 29.12 3.82 -3.03
CA PHE A 65 29.45 2.68 -3.88
C PHE A 65 30.88 2.21 -3.69
N LYS A 66 31.84 3.14 -3.64
CA LYS A 66 33.25 2.84 -3.41
C LYS A 66 33.46 2.14 -2.06
N THR A 67 32.88 2.70 -1.00
CA THR A 67 33.00 2.14 0.36
C THR A 67 32.38 0.75 0.44
N ALA A 68 31.21 0.54 -0.16
CA ALA A 68 30.57 -0.78 -0.21
C ALA A 68 31.40 -1.80 -1.00
N HIS A 69 32.00 -1.38 -2.12
CA HIS A 69 32.90 -2.23 -2.90
C HIS A 69 34.17 -2.59 -2.12
N GLU A 70 34.86 -1.61 -1.52
CA GLU A 70 36.05 -1.86 -0.69
C GLU A 70 35.74 -2.72 0.55
N ALA A 71 34.55 -2.56 1.13
CA ALA A 71 34.10 -3.38 2.26
C ALA A 71 33.85 -4.85 1.86
N SER A 72 33.38 -5.07 0.62
CA SER A 72 32.98 -6.39 0.11
C SER A 72 34.03 -7.06 -0.78
N SER A 73 35.14 -6.36 -1.08
CA SER A 73 36.23 -6.88 -1.92
C SER A 73 36.97 -8.01 -1.21
N GLU A 74 37.47 -8.96 -1.99
CA GLU A 74 38.33 -10.05 -1.50
C GLU A 74 39.64 -9.51 -0.89
N ASP A 75 40.06 -8.30 -1.30
CA ASP A 75 41.23 -7.60 -0.77
C ASP A 75 41.05 -7.09 0.67
N ASN A 76 39.82 -7.12 1.22
CA ASN A 76 39.55 -6.62 2.56
C ASN A 76 40.13 -7.58 3.61
N PRO A 77 40.87 -7.10 4.63
CA PRO A 77 41.41 -7.95 5.68
C PRO A 77 40.34 -8.71 6.49
N ASN A 78 39.08 -8.23 6.46
CA ASN A 78 37.96 -8.91 7.13
C ASN A 78 37.24 -9.93 6.24
N TYR A 79 37.56 -10.04 4.94
CA TYR A 79 36.84 -10.89 3.99
C TYR A 79 36.78 -12.35 4.44
N GLU A 80 37.89 -12.89 4.92
CA GLU A 80 37.98 -14.28 5.41
C GLU A 80 37.05 -14.59 6.60
N LYS A 81 36.53 -13.58 7.32
CA LYS A 81 35.60 -13.79 8.45
C LYS A 81 34.16 -14.06 8.02
N TYR A 82 33.78 -13.65 6.82
CA TYR A 82 32.40 -13.74 6.33
C TYR A 82 32.30 -14.41 4.95
N LYS A 83 33.42 -14.78 4.33
CA LYS A 83 33.53 -15.47 3.04
C LYS A 83 32.64 -16.72 2.95
N ASP A 84 32.55 -17.46 4.04
CA ASP A 84 31.75 -18.68 4.19
C ASP A 84 30.25 -18.44 4.23
N LEU A 85 29.82 -17.21 4.58
CA LEU A 85 28.41 -16.79 4.56
C LEU A 85 27.96 -16.29 3.19
N LEU A 86 28.90 -16.01 2.27
CA LEU A 86 28.58 -15.56 0.91
C LEU A 86 28.24 -16.74 -0.01
N SER A 87 27.23 -16.52 -0.83
CA SER A 87 26.78 -17.46 -1.86
C SER A 87 27.22 -17.03 -3.25
N ASP A 88 27.33 -17.99 -4.17
CA ASP A 88 27.66 -17.69 -5.57
C ASP A 88 26.49 -17.02 -6.30
N GLY A 89 26.79 -15.92 -7.00
CA GLY A 89 25.84 -15.19 -7.81
C GLY A 89 25.74 -15.66 -9.25
N PHE A 90 24.76 -15.10 -9.96
CA PHE A 90 24.49 -15.41 -11.37
C PHE A 90 25.69 -15.18 -12.31
N PHE A 91 26.57 -14.24 -11.95
CA PHE A 91 27.77 -13.89 -12.72
C PHE A 91 29.08 -14.29 -12.03
N GLY A 92 29.04 -15.26 -11.11
CA GLY A 92 30.22 -15.76 -10.39
C GLY A 92 30.74 -14.87 -9.26
N TYR A 93 30.17 -13.68 -9.07
CA TYR A 93 30.47 -12.84 -7.90
C TYR A 93 29.81 -13.41 -6.64
N LYS A 94 30.58 -13.48 -5.56
CA LYS A 94 30.09 -13.80 -4.21
C LYS A 94 29.16 -12.70 -3.71
N VAL A 95 27.99 -13.07 -3.20
CA VAL A 95 27.03 -12.11 -2.66
C VAL A 95 26.35 -12.65 -1.41
N ASP A 96 26.01 -11.70 -0.54
CA ASP A 96 25.26 -11.94 0.68
C ASP A 96 23.81 -12.33 0.37
N ASN A 97 23.40 -13.48 0.90
CA ASN A 97 22.06 -14.05 0.81
C ASN A 97 21.49 -14.35 2.22
N SER A 98 22.01 -13.70 3.26
CA SER A 98 21.54 -13.86 4.64
C SER A 98 20.09 -13.42 4.83
N ASP A 99 19.65 -12.38 4.10
CA ASP A 99 18.26 -11.92 4.10
C ASP A 99 17.39 -12.82 3.19
N GLY A 100 16.46 -13.54 3.81
CA GLY A 100 15.52 -14.42 3.10
C GLY A 100 14.58 -13.70 2.13
N GLN A 101 14.25 -12.42 2.33
CA GLN A 101 13.42 -11.65 1.40
C GLN A 101 14.19 -11.35 0.12
N PHE A 102 15.41 -10.83 0.29
CA PHE A 102 16.28 -10.49 -0.83
C PHE A 102 16.75 -11.74 -1.59
N ALA A 103 17.14 -12.79 -0.86
CA ALA A 103 17.56 -14.06 -1.45
C ALA A 103 16.43 -14.69 -2.29
N ASN A 104 15.19 -14.70 -1.78
CA ASN A 104 14.03 -15.22 -2.53
C ASN A 104 13.76 -14.43 -3.82
N PHE A 105 13.82 -13.11 -3.78
CA PHE A 105 13.66 -12.27 -4.97
C PHE A 105 14.77 -12.53 -6.00
N ARG A 106 16.03 -12.50 -5.55
CA ARG A 106 17.22 -12.65 -6.38
C ARG A 106 17.30 -14.02 -7.03
N ASN A 107 17.12 -15.09 -6.25
CA ASN A 107 17.23 -16.45 -6.76
C ASN A 107 16.14 -16.78 -7.78
N ASN A 108 14.98 -16.12 -7.67
CA ASN A 108 13.86 -16.26 -8.60
C ASN A 108 13.81 -15.13 -9.65
N LEU A 109 14.87 -14.32 -9.79
CA LEU A 109 14.90 -13.20 -10.73
C LEU A 109 14.66 -13.62 -12.18
N PRO A 110 15.24 -14.72 -12.70
CA PRO A 110 14.92 -15.19 -14.05
C PRO A 110 13.43 -15.55 -14.22
N THR A 111 12.83 -16.20 -13.22
CA THR A 111 11.41 -16.54 -13.21
C THR A 111 10.54 -15.28 -13.21
N LEU A 112 10.89 -14.28 -12.41
CA LEU A 112 10.19 -12.99 -12.37
C LEU A 112 10.27 -12.25 -13.71
N VAL A 113 11.45 -12.23 -14.34
CA VAL A 113 11.63 -11.64 -15.67
C VAL A 113 10.74 -12.34 -16.69
N LEU A 114 10.71 -13.67 -16.68
CA LEU A 114 9.83 -14.44 -17.56
C LEU A 114 8.35 -14.09 -17.34
N VAL A 115 7.91 -14.01 -16.08
CA VAL A 115 6.53 -13.62 -15.75
C VAL A 115 6.21 -12.22 -16.27
N VAL A 116 7.12 -11.25 -16.13
CA VAL A 116 6.94 -9.88 -16.65
C VAL A 116 6.87 -9.89 -18.18
N CYS A 117 7.74 -10.66 -18.84
CA CYS A 117 7.75 -10.82 -20.30
C CYS A 117 6.47 -11.45 -20.83
N ILE A 118 5.76 -12.27 -20.04
CA ILE A 118 4.44 -12.81 -20.39
C ILE A 118 3.34 -11.79 -20.06
N TYR A 119 3.43 -11.15 -18.90
CA TYR A 119 2.44 -10.20 -18.39
C TYR A 119 2.24 -9.00 -19.32
N ILE A 120 3.33 -8.39 -19.80
CA ILE A 120 3.25 -7.19 -20.64
C ILE A 120 2.48 -7.48 -21.94
N PRO A 121 2.84 -8.46 -22.78
CA PRO A 121 2.06 -8.83 -23.96
C PRO A 121 0.62 -9.20 -23.63
N LEU A 122 0.38 -9.97 -22.56
CA LEU A 122 -0.96 -10.37 -22.16
C LEU A 122 -1.83 -9.16 -21.81
N SER A 123 -1.27 -8.18 -21.09
CA SER A 123 -1.96 -6.93 -20.75
C SER A 123 -2.26 -6.10 -22.00
N HIS A 124 -1.35 -6.05 -22.97
CA HIS A 124 -1.56 -5.33 -24.23
C HIS A 124 -2.60 -6.03 -25.12
N LEU A 125 -2.56 -7.36 -25.17
CA LEU A 125 -3.51 -8.17 -25.93
C LEU A 125 -4.92 -8.07 -25.32
N PHE A 126 -5.03 -8.18 -23.99
CA PHE A 126 -6.30 -7.99 -23.28
C PHE A 126 -6.93 -6.63 -23.59
N ARG A 127 -6.11 -5.55 -23.55
CA ARG A 127 -6.56 -4.21 -23.96
C ARG A 127 -7.00 -4.18 -25.42
N SER A 128 -6.22 -4.75 -26.33
CA SER A 128 -6.51 -4.71 -27.77
C SER A 128 -7.77 -5.48 -28.14
N ILE A 129 -8.08 -6.58 -27.45
CA ILE A 129 -9.23 -7.45 -27.77
C ILE A 129 -10.50 -6.95 -27.09
N LEU A 130 -10.44 -6.64 -25.80
CA LEU A 130 -11.63 -6.40 -24.98
C LEU A 130 -12.01 -4.92 -24.87
N VAL A 131 -11.13 -4.01 -25.29
CA VAL A 131 -11.35 -2.56 -25.22
C VAL A 131 -11.24 -1.98 -26.63
N PRO A 132 -12.35 -1.91 -27.39
CA PRO A 132 -12.36 -1.23 -28.67
C PRO A 132 -11.92 0.23 -28.51
N SER A 133 -11.00 0.68 -29.37
CA SER A 133 -10.44 2.05 -29.37
C SER A 133 -11.52 3.15 -29.36
N ILE A 134 -12.72 2.85 -29.88
CA ILE A 134 -13.85 3.78 -30.00
C ILE A 134 -14.55 4.03 -28.64
N THR A 135 -14.48 3.09 -27.69
CA THR A 135 -15.11 3.22 -26.36
C THR A 135 -14.22 3.99 -25.37
N ALA A 136 -12.94 4.19 -25.73
CA ALA A 136 -11.90 4.84 -24.92
C ALA A 136 -12.13 6.34 -24.65
N LEU A 137 -12.99 7.02 -25.42
CA LEU A 137 -13.27 8.45 -25.24
C LEU A 137 -14.60 8.78 -24.55
N LYS A 138 -15.51 7.81 -24.35
CA LYS A 138 -16.92 8.13 -24.00
C LYS A 138 -17.40 7.70 -22.61
N ASN A 139 -16.69 6.83 -21.88
CA ASN A 139 -17.20 6.26 -20.64
C ASN A 139 -16.18 6.31 -19.47
N PRO A 140 -16.53 6.90 -18.31
CA PRO A 140 -15.71 6.88 -17.09
C PRO A 140 -15.60 5.49 -16.42
N GLN A 141 -16.18 4.44 -17.02
CA GLN A 141 -16.14 3.03 -16.56
C GLN A 141 -14.91 2.24 -17.06
N GLN A 142 -14.10 2.82 -17.94
CA GLN A 142 -12.83 2.23 -18.41
C GLN A 142 -11.81 1.83 -17.33
N PRO A 143 -11.67 2.50 -16.17
CA PRO A 143 -10.77 2.01 -15.13
C PRO A 143 -11.13 0.60 -14.60
N LEU A 144 -12.40 0.17 -14.71
CA LEU A 144 -12.86 -1.07 -14.09
C LEU A 144 -12.43 -2.33 -14.86
N TYR A 145 -12.48 -2.34 -16.20
CA TYR A 145 -12.08 -3.54 -16.98
C TYR A 145 -10.61 -3.89 -16.73
N ARG A 146 -9.76 -2.86 -16.61
CA ARG A 146 -8.32 -3.02 -16.39
C ARG A 146 -8.06 -3.47 -14.96
N ALA A 147 -8.85 -2.98 -14.01
CA ALA A 147 -8.81 -3.45 -12.62
C ALA A 147 -9.17 -4.93 -12.51
N TYR A 148 -10.17 -5.44 -13.26
CA TYR A 148 -10.49 -6.86 -13.27
C TYR A 148 -9.35 -7.72 -13.84
N PHE A 149 -8.69 -7.26 -14.92
CA PHE A 149 -7.51 -7.94 -15.45
C PHE A 149 -6.38 -7.98 -14.43
N PHE A 150 -6.06 -6.84 -13.81
CA PHE A 150 -5.04 -6.77 -12.77
C PHE A 150 -5.37 -7.65 -11.57
N LEU A 151 -6.63 -7.66 -11.14
CA LEU A 151 -7.08 -8.51 -10.06
C LEU A 151 -6.94 -9.99 -10.42
N ALA A 152 -7.41 -10.41 -11.59
CA ALA A 152 -7.31 -11.80 -12.03
C ALA A 152 -5.86 -12.27 -12.15
N PHE A 153 -5.00 -11.47 -12.80
CA PHE A 153 -3.59 -11.78 -12.93
C PHE A 153 -2.88 -11.80 -11.57
N ALA A 154 -3.17 -10.82 -10.70
CA ALA A 154 -2.62 -10.78 -9.34
C ALA A 154 -3.05 -12.00 -8.53
N MET A 155 -4.30 -12.45 -8.63
CA MET A 155 -4.77 -13.65 -7.94
C MET A 155 -4.03 -14.91 -8.42
N VAL A 156 -3.85 -15.07 -9.73
CA VAL A 156 -3.07 -16.19 -10.31
C VAL A 156 -1.62 -16.13 -9.84
N TYR A 157 -1.00 -14.95 -9.88
CA TYR A 157 0.37 -14.76 -9.45
C TYR A 157 0.55 -15.02 -7.95
N LEU A 158 -0.35 -14.51 -7.10
CA LEU A 158 -0.32 -14.73 -5.65
C LEU A 158 -0.53 -16.20 -5.29
N TYR A 159 -1.43 -16.90 -5.99
CA TYR A 159 -1.62 -18.32 -5.79
C TYR A 159 -0.39 -19.12 -6.22
N PHE A 160 0.25 -18.77 -7.34
CA PHE A 160 1.53 -19.39 -7.74
C PHE A 160 2.64 -19.16 -6.71
N MET A 161 2.73 -17.94 -6.16
CA MET A 161 3.74 -17.58 -5.16
C MET A 161 3.51 -18.26 -3.80
N TYR A 162 2.29 -18.21 -3.28
CA TYR A 162 1.98 -18.54 -1.89
C TYR A 162 1.07 -19.78 -1.72
N GLY A 163 0.61 -20.38 -2.81
CA GLY A 163 -0.26 -21.55 -2.80
C GLY A 163 -1.51 -21.35 -1.95
N ASN A 164 -1.79 -22.32 -1.09
CA ASN A 164 -2.94 -22.31 -0.19
C ASN A 164 -2.82 -21.31 0.95
N SER A 165 -1.61 -20.82 1.26
CA SER A 165 -1.41 -19.77 2.27
C SER A 165 -2.06 -18.44 1.89
N LEU A 166 -2.44 -18.27 0.61
CA LEU A 166 -3.25 -17.14 0.16
C LEU A 166 -4.58 -17.01 0.94
N LEU A 167 -5.16 -18.13 1.38
CA LEU A 167 -6.38 -18.12 2.19
C LEU A 167 -6.14 -17.45 3.56
N LYS A 168 -4.98 -17.71 4.19
CA LYS A 168 -4.59 -17.09 5.46
C LYS A 168 -4.42 -15.58 5.29
N ILE A 169 -3.68 -15.16 4.26
CA ILE A 169 -3.48 -13.74 3.91
C ILE A 169 -4.82 -13.05 3.66
N GLY A 170 -5.70 -13.68 2.87
CA GLY A 170 -7.03 -13.18 2.58
C GLY A 170 -7.91 -13.05 3.82
N ALA A 171 -7.84 -14.02 4.74
CA ALA A 171 -8.57 -13.97 6.01
C ALA A 171 -8.10 -12.81 6.90
N ILE A 172 -6.78 -12.62 7.05
CA ILE A 172 -6.21 -11.50 7.84
C ILE A 172 -6.62 -10.16 7.22
N ALA A 173 -6.48 -10.00 5.90
CA ALA A 173 -6.86 -8.78 5.20
C ALA A 173 -8.36 -8.49 5.32
N THR A 174 -9.21 -9.52 5.24
CA THR A 174 -10.66 -9.40 5.38
C THR A 174 -11.05 -9.00 6.80
N MET A 175 -10.44 -9.61 7.82
CA MET A 175 -10.66 -9.26 9.22
C MET A 175 -10.26 -7.80 9.49
N ASN A 176 -9.10 -7.39 8.98
CA ASN A 176 -8.61 -6.03 9.10
C ASN A 176 -9.58 -5.01 8.44
N TYR A 177 -10.07 -5.32 7.24
CA TYR A 177 -11.08 -4.53 6.55
C TYR A 177 -12.41 -4.46 7.32
N ALA A 178 -12.83 -5.57 7.93
CA ALA A 178 -14.03 -5.62 8.75
C ALA A 178 -13.90 -4.71 10.00
N ILE A 179 -12.72 -4.68 10.64
CA ILE A 179 -12.43 -3.75 11.76
C ILE A 179 -12.62 -2.30 11.33
N ALA A 180 -12.09 -1.89 10.18
CA ALA A 180 -12.30 -0.53 9.67
C ALA A 180 -13.78 -0.24 9.39
N LYS A 181 -14.49 -1.15 8.72
CA LYS A 181 -15.89 -0.94 8.34
C LYS A 181 -16.86 -0.89 9.51
N THR A 182 -16.59 -1.66 10.56
CA THR A 182 -17.37 -1.66 11.80
C THR A 182 -17.03 -0.45 12.67
N GLY A 183 -15.74 -0.10 12.76
CA GLY A 183 -15.24 0.99 13.60
C GLY A 183 -15.54 2.41 13.09
N ARG A 184 -15.57 2.64 11.77
CA ARG A 184 -15.83 3.96 11.15
C ARG A 184 -15.07 5.10 11.86
N GLY A 185 -15.76 6.00 12.56
CA GLY A 185 -15.17 7.13 13.32
C GLY A 185 -15.05 6.90 14.82
N ALA A 186 -15.23 5.67 15.31
CA ALA A 186 -15.14 5.37 16.73
C ALA A 186 -13.69 5.40 17.23
N ARG A 187 -13.44 6.02 18.38
CA ARG A 187 -12.09 6.18 18.96
C ARG A 187 -11.36 4.87 19.26
N TRP A 188 -12.08 3.75 19.40
CA TRP A 188 -11.48 2.42 19.61
C TRP A 188 -10.88 1.82 18.34
N MET A 189 -11.31 2.27 17.17
CA MET A 189 -10.97 1.66 15.88
C MET A 189 -9.46 1.71 15.56
N PRO A 190 -8.75 2.85 15.77
CA PRO A 190 -7.30 2.89 15.63
C PRO A 190 -6.58 1.93 16.58
N ILE A 191 -7.04 1.87 17.84
CA ILE A 191 -6.43 1.03 18.88
C ILE A 191 -6.54 -0.45 18.48
N VAL A 192 -7.75 -0.90 18.13
CA VAL A 192 -7.98 -2.29 17.71
C VAL A 192 -7.20 -2.62 16.43
N THR A 193 -7.10 -1.68 15.49
CA THR A 193 -6.28 -1.87 14.29
C THR A 193 -4.82 -2.11 14.65
N TRP A 194 -4.20 -1.24 15.46
CA TRP A 194 -2.80 -1.41 15.84
C TRP A 194 -2.56 -2.70 16.62
N VAL A 195 -3.39 -3.00 17.61
CA VAL A 195 -3.28 -4.23 18.41
C VAL A 195 -3.42 -5.46 17.54
N PHE A 196 -4.40 -5.50 16.63
CA PHE A 196 -4.60 -6.61 15.71
C PHE A 196 -3.39 -6.81 14.79
N ASN A 197 -2.91 -5.75 14.14
CA ASN A 197 -1.82 -5.86 13.17
C ASN A 197 -0.48 -6.22 13.82
N ILE A 198 -0.17 -5.62 14.98
CA ILE A 198 1.02 -5.98 15.77
C ILE A 198 0.90 -7.43 16.27
N GLY A 199 -0.27 -7.82 16.78
CA GLY A 199 -0.53 -9.19 17.21
C GLY A 199 -0.31 -10.21 16.09
N ILE A 200 -0.78 -9.91 14.88
CA ILE A 200 -0.55 -10.77 13.71
C ILE A 200 0.94 -10.89 13.39
N ILE A 201 1.75 -9.82 13.50
CA ILE A 201 3.21 -9.93 13.29
C ILE A 201 3.84 -10.89 14.30
N PHE A 202 3.52 -10.73 15.59
CA PHE A 202 4.07 -11.61 16.62
C PHE A 202 3.65 -13.07 16.44
N LEU A 203 2.40 -13.31 16.06
CA LEU A 203 1.91 -14.65 15.79
C LEU A 203 2.55 -15.23 14.52
N ASN A 204 2.72 -14.43 13.48
CA ASN A 204 3.38 -14.87 12.24
C ASN A 204 4.83 -15.30 12.50
N GLU A 205 5.59 -14.50 13.26
CA GLU A 205 6.98 -14.80 13.63
C GLU A 205 7.06 -16.01 14.58
N GLY A 206 6.18 -16.07 15.58
CA GLY A 206 6.16 -17.16 16.56
C GLY A 206 5.78 -18.53 15.99
N TYR A 207 4.93 -18.57 14.96
CA TYR A 207 4.42 -19.79 14.35
C TYR A 207 4.92 -20.04 12.92
N ASN A 208 5.94 -19.30 12.45
CA ASN A 208 6.52 -19.43 11.10
C ASN A 208 5.47 -19.51 9.97
N GLY A 209 4.43 -18.67 10.03
CA GLY A 209 3.38 -18.60 9.01
C GLY A 209 2.22 -19.60 9.12
N TYR A 210 2.08 -20.26 10.29
CA TYR A 210 1.05 -21.26 10.68
C TYR A 210 0.98 -22.49 9.76
N ASN A 211 0.80 -23.69 10.30
CA ASN A 211 0.35 -24.83 9.49
C ASN A 211 -1.17 -24.98 9.63
N PHE A 212 -1.83 -25.36 8.54
CA PHE A 212 -3.26 -25.68 8.55
C PHE A 212 -3.55 -26.94 9.38
N ALA A 213 -2.61 -27.89 9.45
CA ALA A 213 -2.66 -29.08 10.30
C ALA A 213 -2.79 -28.73 11.79
N ASP A 214 -2.15 -27.64 12.24
CA ASP A 214 -2.21 -27.18 13.63
C ASP A 214 -3.59 -26.60 14.00
N LEU A 215 -4.36 -26.14 13.01
CA LEU A 215 -5.72 -25.64 13.21
C LEU A 215 -6.73 -26.80 13.25
N HIS A 216 -6.63 -27.73 12.30
CA HIS A 216 -7.47 -28.91 12.23
C HIS A 216 -6.84 -29.98 11.34
N GLU A 217 -6.81 -31.23 11.80
CA GLU A 217 -6.17 -32.36 11.08
C GLU A 217 -6.77 -32.56 9.67
N SER A 218 -8.07 -32.31 9.48
CA SER A 218 -8.71 -32.44 8.16
C SER A 218 -8.29 -31.36 7.14
N LEU A 219 -7.57 -30.32 7.57
CA LEU A 219 -7.03 -29.27 6.69
C LEU A 219 -5.54 -29.49 6.40
N ALA A 220 -4.92 -30.56 6.92
CA ALA A 220 -3.50 -30.86 6.70
C ALA A 220 -3.15 -30.99 5.20
N TRP A 221 -4.08 -31.44 4.36
CA TRP A 221 -3.87 -31.50 2.91
C TRP A 221 -3.63 -30.12 2.27
N LEU A 222 -4.10 -29.03 2.89
CA LEU A 222 -3.81 -27.69 2.39
C LEU A 222 -2.34 -27.29 2.59
N ASP A 223 -1.64 -27.90 3.56
CA ASP A 223 -0.22 -27.63 3.80
C ASP A 223 0.69 -28.28 2.76
N GLU A 224 0.18 -29.17 1.90
CA GLU A 224 0.97 -29.79 0.82
C GLU A 224 1.34 -28.77 -0.27
N ASN A 225 0.49 -27.76 -0.51
CA ASN A 225 0.75 -26.73 -1.52
C ASN A 225 1.04 -25.36 -0.87
N LYS A 226 2.31 -25.16 -0.47
CA LYS A 226 2.80 -23.88 0.08
C LYS A 226 3.24 -22.86 -0.98
N GLY A 227 3.10 -23.19 -2.27
CA GLY A 227 3.55 -22.35 -3.39
C GLY A 227 5.07 -22.30 -3.53
N MET A 228 5.55 -21.42 -4.41
CA MET A 228 6.99 -21.22 -4.67
C MET A 228 7.74 -20.65 -3.45
N ASN A 229 7.06 -19.82 -2.64
CA ASN A 229 7.62 -19.25 -1.42
C ASN A 229 6.66 -19.50 -0.25
N GLY A 230 6.95 -20.55 0.52
CA GLY A 230 6.17 -20.92 1.69
C GLY A 230 6.23 -19.91 2.85
N ARG A 231 7.22 -19.00 2.86
CA ARG A 231 7.39 -17.95 3.88
C ARG A 231 6.64 -16.67 3.53
N TRP A 232 5.32 -16.81 3.39
CA TRP A 232 4.43 -15.69 3.09
C TRP A 232 4.41 -14.62 4.20
N ASP A 233 4.66 -15.05 5.44
CA ASP A 233 4.72 -14.27 6.67
C ASP A 233 5.76 -13.15 6.62
N VAL A 234 6.92 -13.40 5.99
CA VAL A 234 8.02 -12.43 5.94
C VAL A 234 7.65 -11.21 5.07
N ASN A 235 7.07 -11.45 3.89
CA ASN A 235 6.63 -10.39 2.99
C ASN A 235 5.35 -9.70 3.47
N PHE A 236 4.58 -10.35 4.35
CA PHE A 236 3.31 -9.84 4.84
C PHE A 236 3.45 -8.54 5.65
N ASN A 237 4.61 -8.27 6.24
CA ASN A 237 4.89 -7.04 6.98
C ASN A 237 4.61 -5.77 6.16
N PHE A 238 4.90 -5.78 4.85
CA PHE A 238 4.56 -4.66 3.97
C PHE A 238 3.05 -4.52 3.72
N THR A 239 2.34 -5.65 3.67
CA THR A 239 0.88 -5.66 3.54
C THR A 239 0.23 -5.14 4.81
N MET A 240 0.73 -5.54 5.99
CA MET A 240 0.29 -5.02 7.29
C MET A 240 0.33 -3.49 7.31
N LEU A 241 1.46 -2.88 6.91
CA LEU A 241 1.59 -1.43 6.87
C LEU A 241 0.52 -0.78 5.99
N ARG A 242 0.25 -1.36 4.81
CA ARG A 242 -0.82 -0.88 3.90
C ARG A 242 -2.21 -1.01 4.53
N LEU A 243 -2.47 -2.09 5.26
CA LEU A 243 -3.73 -2.30 5.95
C LEU A 243 -3.93 -1.26 7.06
N VAL A 244 -2.90 -0.99 7.87
CA VAL A 244 -2.94 0.05 8.90
C VAL A 244 -3.15 1.43 8.28
N SER A 245 -2.42 1.78 7.23
CA SER A 245 -2.61 3.06 6.51
C SER A 245 -4.05 3.20 6.00
N PHE A 246 -4.59 2.18 5.34
CA PHE A 246 -5.98 2.21 4.87
C PHE A 246 -6.98 2.43 6.01
N ASN A 247 -6.80 1.70 7.11
CA ASN A 247 -7.66 1.79 8.28
C ASN A 247 -7.63 3.18 8.93
N MET A 248 -6.44 3.78 9.05
CA MET A 248 -6.28 5.13 9.60
C MET A 248 -6.85 6.22 8.67
N ASP A 249 -6.61 6.12 7.37
CA ASP A 249 -7.19 7.04 6.37
C ASP A 249 -8.73 6.96 6.36
N TYR A 250 -9.28 5.75 6.49
CA TYR A 250 -10.71 5.53 6.60
C TYR A 250 -11.29 6.17 7.87
N TYR A 251 -10.61 6.03 9.01
CA TYR A 251 -11.01 6.66 10.28
C TYR A 251 -11.05 8.19 10.18
N TRP A 252 -9.98 8.81 9.64
CA TRP A 252 -9.89 10.26 9.50
C TRP A 252 -10.95 10.85 8.57
N THR A 253 -11.41 10.08 7.57
CA THR A 253 -12.51 10.52 6.70
C THR A 253 -13.79 10.85 7.49
N PHE A 254 -14.05 10.16 8.61
CA PHE A 254 -15.20 10.43 9.46
C PHE A 254 -14.94 11.52 10.51
N ASN A 255 -13.74 11.55 11.10
CA ASN A 255 -13.42 12.55 12.13
C ASN A 255 -13.35 13.96 11.53
N THR A 256 -12.73 14.13 10.35
CA THR A 256 -12.71 15.40 9.63
C THR A 256 -14.11 15.87 9.23
N ARG A 257 -15.04 14.94 8.97
CA ARG A 257 -16.45 15.28 8.68
C ARG A 257 -17.18 15.75 9.95
N GLN A 258 -16.87 15.19 11.12
CA GLN A 258 -17.48 15.63 12.38
C GLN A 258 -17.02 17.03 12.79
N GLU A 259 -15.74 17.37 12.60
CA GLU A 259 -15.21 18.73 12.85
C GLU A 259 -15.78 19.80 11.92
N ILE A 260 -16.33 19.42 10.75
CA ILE A 260 -16.98 20.36 9.82
C ILE A 260 -18.45 20.62 10.22
N ILE A 261 -19.06 19.71 10.98
CA ILE A 261 -20.49 19.77 11.35
C ILE A 261 -20.70 20.43 12.73
N LEU A 262 -19.64 20.53 13.55
CA LEU A 262 -19.63 21.22 14.83
C LEU A 262 -19.05 22.63 14.70
#